data_AF-A0AAE1TKS9-F1
#
_entry.id   AF-A0AAE1TKS9-F1
#
_cell.length_a   1.000
_cell.length_b   1.000
_cell.length_c   1.000
_cell.angle_alpha   90.00
_cell.angle_beta   90.00
_cell.angle_gamma   90.00
#
_symmetry.space_group_name_H-M   'P 1'
#
loop_
_entity.id
_entity.type
_entity.pdbx_description
1 polymer ?
#
loop_
_entity_poly.entity_id
_entity_poly.type
_entity_poly.pdbx_seq_one_letter_code
_entity_poly.pdbx_strand_id
1 'polypeptide(L)'
;MKKCRRKFGYKKSDEKDIVVYLTDDTQVDDEYFEILPAGTHLRVSLPGEVTTPNDYIQQLSTFLHRCLQQEPNLHQRVYECLKEPPTSDGAAAALLTLLARAASDTVSLTSRDKDPEWFKGLDTKFNTKEGVMRNSCESRMRGYFQHTRRELLADIPHHPPPPHITNAITFFRHHLHQTRHNSSYFDRSASDSERLCDDKGLFSCEGPYDQHTCPSLHFINPYTSREARIIFSTWNLDHVIEKSRTVLPILKASLSSKRGQNVNLQYFHQLLFLHKDTTTTTTTSSGNLKLVHVACHDKKPHQLKIEPKYIYLIEDSTDNIDGSHTSHTRKRLQHYNTRSKKHCLRTTTTTTTGTRRCEKSQVK
;
A
#
# COMPACT_ATOMS: atom_id res chain seq x y z
N MET A 1 -37.00 -41.42 11.36
CA MET A 1 -36.49 -41.08 10.00
C MET A 1 -37.46 -40.33 9.07
N LYS A 2 -38.71 -40.77 8.84
CA LYS A 2 -39.69 -40.12 7.93
C LYS A 2 -39.86 -38.59 8.10
N LYS A 3 -39.85 -38.09 9.34
CA LYS A 3 -39.92 -36.64 9.65
C LYS A 3 -38.65 -35.90 9.19
N CYS A 4 -37.47 -36.47 9.46
CA CYS A 4 -36.19 -35.92 9.03
C CYS A 4 -36.11 -35.83 7.50
N ARG A 5 -36.45 -36.92 6.79
CA ARG A 5 -36.53 -36.94 5.32
C ARG A 5 -37.33 -35.76 4.76
N ARG A 6 -38.52 -35.52 5.29
CA ARG A 6 -39.40 -34.42 4.84
C ARG A 6 -38.83 -33.04 5.15
N LYS A 7 -38.17 -32.87 6.29
CA LYS A 7 -37.65 -31.58 6.74
C LYS A 7 -36.37 -31.18 6.01
N PHE A 8 -35.51 -32.14 5.71
CA PHE A 8 -34.20 -31.93 5.07
C PHE A 8 -34.20 -32.17 3.55
N GLY A 9 -35.35 -32.50 2.96
CA GLY A 9 -35.48 -32.60 1.50
C GLY A 9 -34.85 -33.84 0.86
N TYR A 10 -34.53 -34.88 1.64
CA TYR A 10 -33.98 -36.14 1.11
C TYR A 10 -34.98 -36.89 0.23
N LYS A 11 -34.48 -37.65 -0.75
CA LYS A 11 -35.35 -38.42 -1.65
C LYS A 11 -36.00 -39.58 -0.88
N LYS A 12 -37.12 -40.08 -1.41
CA LYS A 12 -37.83 -41.23 -0.81
C LYS A 12 -36.99 -42.51 -0.84
N SER A 13 -36.13 -42.66 -1.85
CA SER A 13 -35.16 -43.76 -1.97
C SER A 13 -34.19 -43.81 -0.78
N ASP A 14 -33.83 -42.65 -0.25
CA ASP A 14 -32.72 -42.51 0.69
C ASP A 14 -33.19 -42.64 2.15
N GLU A 15 -34.50 -42.82 2.40
CA GLU A 15 -35.07 -42.86 3.76
C GLU A 15 -34.47 -43.96 4.64
N LYS A 16 -34.11 -45.08 4.03
CA LYS A 16 -33.51 -46.24 4.72
C LYS A 16 -32.02 -46.04 5.01
N ASP A 17 -31.40 -45.09 4.32
CA ASP A 17 -29.98 -44.81 4.39
C ASP A 17 -29.69 -43.64 5.33
N ILE A 18 -30.73 -42.95 5.84
CA ILE A 18 -30.56 -41.86 6.81
C ILE A 18 -29.94 -42.42 8.10
N VAL A 19 -28.77 -41.89 8.45
CA VAL A 19 -28.09 -42.16 9.71
C VAL A 19 -28.22 -40.95 10.63
N VAL A 20 -28.32 -41.20 11.93
CA VAL A 20 -28.43 -40.17 12.97
C VAL A 20 -27.25 -40.28 13.92
N TYR A 21 -26.67 -39.14 14.28
CA TYR A 21 -25.54 -39.05 15.19
C TYR A 21 -25.81 -38.02 16.29
N LEU A 22 -25.20 -38.23 17.45
CA LEU A 22 -25.00 -37.19 18.46
C LEU A 22 -23.94 -36.17 17.99
N THR A 23 -23.78 -35.10 18.76
CA THR A 23 -22.76 -34.06 18.50
C THR A 23 -21.33 -34.56 18.67
N ASP A 24 -21.13 -35.67 19.36
CA ASP A 24 -19.84 -36.35 19.58
C ASP A 24 -19.59 -37.50 18.59
N ASP A 25 -20.39 -37.57 17.52
CA ASP A 25 -20.34 -38.59 16.47
C ASP A 25 -20.72 -40.01 16.90
N THR A 26 -21.32 -40.18 18.09
CA THR A 26 -21.98 -41.44 18.45
C THR A 26 -23.19 -41.68 17.57
N GLN A 27 -23.22 -42.78 16.83
CA GLN A 27 -24.38 -43.17 16.03
C GLN A 27 -25.56 -43.53 16.93
N VAL A 28 -26.74 -43.01 16.61
CA VAL A 28 -27.99 -43.23 17.34
C VAL A 28 -28.83 -44.24 16.57
N ASP A 29 -29.00 -45.42 17.15
CA ASP A 29 -29.97 -46.42 16.71
C ASP A 29 -31.33 -46.22 17.42
N ASP A 30 -32.30 -47.10 17.13
CA ASP A 30 -33.66 -46.99 17.67
C ASP A 30 -33.68 -47.15 19.20
N GLU A 31 -32.89 -48.09 19.75
CA GLU A 31 -32.82 -48.33 21.20
C GLU A 31 -32.17 -47.15 21.93
N TYR A 32 -31.09 -46.61 21.36
CA TYR A 32 -30.39 -45.47 21.91
C TYR A 32 -31.24 -44.19 21.82
N PHE A 33 -32.05 -44.03 20.77
CA PHE A 33 -32.95 -42.89 20.63
C PHE A 33 -34.02 -42.83 21.73
N GLU A 34 -34.54 -43.98 22.18
CA GLU A 34 -35.59 -44.05 23.22
C GLU A 34 -35.12 -43.54 24.59
N ILE A 35 -33.83 -43.64 24.88
CA ILE A 35 -33.25 -43.22 26.16
C ILE A 35 -32.73 -41.77 26.15
N LEU A 36 -32.77 -41.08 25.00
CA LEU A 36 -32.29 -39.70 24.90
C LEU A 36 -33.27 -38.71 25.56
N PRO A 37 -32.79 -37.74 26.35
CA PRO A 37 -33.62 -36.67 26.88
C PRO A 37 -34.31 -35.85 25.79
N ALA A 38 -35.53 -35.40 26.09
CA ALA A 38 -36.22 -34.45 25.23
C ALA A 38 -35.39 -33.16 25.05
N GLY A 39 -35.23 -32.70 23.81
CA GLY A 39 -34.39 -31.55 23.47
C GLY A 39 -32.95 -31.89 23.07
N THR A 40 -32.57 -33.17 23.04
CA THR A 40 -31.26 -33.61 22.55
C THR A 40 -31.06 -33.20 21.08
N HIS A 41 -29.91 -32.59 20.79
CA HIS A 41 -29.53 -32.21 19.43
C HIS A 41 -29.00 -33.42 18.65
N LEU A 42 -29.55 -33.65 17.47
CA LEU A 42 -29.21 -34.78 16.60
C LEU A 42 -28.79 -34.29 15.23
N ARG A 43 -27.70 -34.85 14.72
CA ARG A 43 -27.24 -34.67 13.35
C ARG A 43 -27.82 -35.78 12.47
N VAL A 44 -28.32 -35.42 11.30
CA VAL A 44 -28.91 -36.35 10.33
C VAL A 44 -28.09 -36.25 9.05
N SER A 45 -27.64 -37.38 8.49
CA SER A 45 -26.88 -37.41 7.23
C SER A 45 -27.14 -38.70 6.45
N LEU A 46 -26.80 -38.70 5.15
CA LEU A 46 -26.75 -39.92 4.34
C LEU A 46 -25.40 -40.67 4.54
N PRO A 47 -25.32 -41.97 4.18
CA PRO A 47 -24.08 -42.73 4.29
C PRO A 47 -23.05 -42.15 3.32
N GLY A 48 -21.89 -41.76 3.82
CA GLY A 48 -20.85 -41.09 3.03
C GLY A 48 -20.94 -39.57 3.00
N GLU A 49 -22.03 -38.95 3.46
CA GLU A 49 -22.05 -37.52 3.83
C GLU A 49 -21.44 -37.34 5.21
N VAL A 50 -20.13 -37.59 5.33
CA VAL A 50 -19.38 -37.17 6.51
C VAL A 50 -18.86 -35.78 6.22
N THR A 51 -19.64 -34.77 6.63
CA THR A 51 -19.10 -33.43 6.86
C THR A 51 -19.26 -33.15 8.33
N THR A 52 -18.35 -33.69 9.12
CA THR A 52 -18.24 -33.25 10.52
C THR A 52 -17.84 -31.77 10.52
N PRO A 53 -18.15 -31.02 11.60
CA PRO A 53 -17.53 -29.71 11.81
C PRO A 53 -16.00 -29.78 11.70
N ASN A 54 -15.39 -30.91 12.09
CA ASN A 54 -13.97 -31.17 11.96
C ASN A 54 -13.52 -31.30 10.49
N ASP A 55 -14.33 -31.90 9.61
CA ASP A 55 -14.04 -31.94 8.16
C ASP A 55 -14.16 -30.56 7.52
N TYR A 56 -15.12 -29.74 7.94
CA TYR A 56 -15.17 -28.34 7.54
C TYR A 56 -13.92 -27.59 8.01
N ILE A 57 -13.50 -27.76 9.27
CA ILE A 57 -12.30 -27.13 9.81
C ILE A 57 -11.06 -27.63 9.07
N GLN A 58 -10.95 -28.91 8.73
CA GLN A 58 -9.83 -29.47 7.97
C GLN A 58 -9.81 -29.00 6.51
N GLN A 59 -10.97 -28.90 5.86
CA GLN A 59 -11.09 -28.33 4.53
C GLN A 59 -10.77 -26.84 4.52
N LEU A 60 -11.23 -26.08 5.51
CA LEU A 60 -10.91 -24.68 5.70
C LEU A 60 -9.42 -24.50 6.01
N SER A 61 -8.84 -25.35 6.85
CA SER A 61 -7.41 -25.39 7.18
C SER A 61 -6.57 -25.70 5.96
N THR A 62 -6.98 -26.67 5.13
CA THR A 62 -6.28 -27.03 3.88
C THR A 62 -6.42 -25.93 2.82
N PHE A 63 -7.57 -25.25 2.75
CA PHE A 63 -7.79 -24.08 1.90
C PHE A 63 -6.93 -22.90 2.36
N LEU A 64 -6.95 -22.57 3.65
CA LEU A 64 -6.11 -21.57 4.26
C LEU A 64 -4.63 -21.89 4.05
N HIS A 65 -4.20 -23.12 4.29
CA HIS A 65 -2.82 -23.55 4.08
C HIS A 65 -2.38 -23.37 2.61
N ARG A 66 -3.25 -23.64 1.64
CA ARG A 66 -2.99 -23.35 0.22
C ARG A 66 -2.93 -21.84 -0.08
N CYS A 67 -3.85 -21.05 0.48
CA CYS A 67 -3.83 -19.58 0.36
C CYS A 67 -2.58 -18.96 1.01
N LEU A 68 -2.14 -19.52 2.14
CA LEU A 68 -1.00 -19.05 2.92
C LEU A 68 0.35 -19.50 2.32
N GLN A 69 0.41 -20.65 1.64
CA GLN A 69 1.62 -21.06 0.92
C GLN A 69 1.94 -20.22 -0.31
N GLN A 70 0.94 -19.56 -0.90
CA GLN A 70 1.16 -18.62 -2.01
C GLN A 70 1.43 -17.18 -1.56
N GLU A 71 1.27 -16.88 -0.26
CA GLU A 71 1.39 -15.54 0.32
C GLU A 71 1.95 -15.61 1.76
N PRO A 72 3.29 -15.67 1.95
CA PRO A 72 3.90 -15.89 3.26
C PRO A 72 3.62 -14.76 4.27
N ASN A 73 3.34 -13.54 3.80
CA ASN A 73 2.98 -12.39 4.66
C ASN A 73 1.52 -12.44 5.15
N LEU A 74 0.67 -13.26 4.53
CA LEU A 74 -0.72 -13.45 4.94
C LEU A 74 -0.81 -14.36 6.18
N HIS A 75 0.15 -15.28 6.36
CA HIS A 75 0.16 -16.26 7.45
C HIS A 75 0.22 -15.59 8.82
N GLN A 76 1.18 -14.68 9.01
CA GLN A 76 1.34 -13.93 10.26
C GLN A 76 0.06 -13.17 10.64
N ARG A 77 -0.61 -12.58 9.64
CA ARG A 77 -1.77 -11.70 9.81
C ARG A 77 -3.07 -12.46 10.06
N VAL A 78 -3.28 -13.57 9.36
CA VAL A 78 -4.40 -14.49 9.64
C VAL A 78 -4.23 -15.09 11.04
N TYR A 79 -3.01 -15.44 11.42
CA TYR A 79 -2.69 -15.95 12.75
C TYR A 79 -2.92 -14.91 13.86
N GLU A 80 -2.61 -13.63 13.62
CA GLU A 80 -2.94 -12.52 14.53
C GLU A 80 -4.45 -12.30 14.66
N CYS A 81 -5.21 -12.32 13.56
CA CYS A 81 -6.68 -12.23 13.59
C CYS A 81 -7.35 -13.40 14.32
N LEU A 82 -6.77 -14.60 14.26
CA LEU A 82 -7.29 -15.80 14.94
C LEU A 82 -6.97 -15.84 16.45
N LYS A 83 -6.05 -14.99 16.92
CA LYS A 83 -5.70 -14.89 18.35
C LYS A 83 -6.69 -14.04 19.15
N GLU A 84 -7.49 -13.19 18.50
CA GLU A 84 -8.51 -12.42 19.19
C GLU A 84 -9.79 -13.26 19.41
N PRO A 85 -10.46 -13.14 20.57
CA PRO A 85 -11.68 -13.89 20.84
C PRO A 85 -12.78 -13.53 19.82
N PRO A 86 -13.58 -14.52 19.36
CA PRO A 86 -14.59 -14.36 18.31
C PRO A 86 -15.87 -13.66 18.82
N THR A 87 -15.71 -12.56 19.55
CA THR A 87 -16.82 -11.79 20.13
C THR A 87 -17.17 -10.55 19.31
N SER A 88 -16.50 -10.29 18.18
CA SER A 88 -16.88 -9.23 17.25
C SER A 88 -17.23 -9.80 15.87
N ASP A 89 -18.44 -9.50 15.39
CA ASP A 89 -18.93 -9.89 14.05
C ASP A 89 -18.02 -9.41 12.89
N GLY A 90 -17.10 -8.48 13.17
CA GLY A 90 -16.17 -7.91 12.21
C GLY A 90 -15.00 -8.82 11.83
N ALA A 91 -14.50 -9.67 12.72
CA ALA A 91 -13.28 -10.46 12.47
C ALA A 91 -13.50 -11.58 11.45
N ALA A 92 -14.61 -12.32 11.56
CA ALA A 92 -14.98 -13.38 10.61
C ALA A 92 -15.36 -12.80 9.24
N ALA A 93 -16.10 -11.68 9.20
CA ALA A 93 -16.43 -10.98 7.97
C ALA A 93 -15.19 -10.40 7.27
N ALA A 94 -14.24 -9.85 8.04
CA ALA A 94 -12.96 -9.40 7.52
C ALA A 94 -12.16 -10.56 6.93
N LEU A 95 -12.08 -11.70 7.62
CA LEU A 95 -11.38 -12.89 7.16
C LEU A 95 -12.01 -13.47 5.87
N LEU A 96 -13.33 -13.63 5.81
CA LEU A 96 -14.04 -14.10 4.62
C LEU A 96 -13.89 -13.15 3.42
N THR A 97 -13.92 -11.84 3.69
CA THR A 97 -13.67 -10.82 2.68
C THR A 97 -12.26 -10.89 2.13
N LEU A 98 -11.28 -11.15 3.01
CA LEU A 98 -9.88 -11.28 2.66
C LEU A 98 -9.66 -12.52 1.79
N LEU A 99 -10.25 -13.66 2.17
CA LEU A 99 -10.18 -14.91 1.42
C LEU A 99 -10.87 -14.82 0.06
N ALA A 100 -12.06 -14.22 -0.01
CA ALA A 100 -12.78 -14.03 -1.27
C ALA A 100 -12.02 -13.09 -2.24
N ARG A 101 -11.32 -12.07 -1.72
CA ARG A 101 -10.49 -11.17 -2.53
C ARG A 101 -9.16 -11.81 -2.95
N ALA A 102 -8.55 -12.62 -2.09
CA ALA A 102 -7.35 -13.39 -2.42
C ALA A 102 -7.62 -14.45 -3.51
N ALA A 103 -8.85 -14.96 -3.60
CA ALA A 103 -9.30 -15.89 -4.62
C ALA A 103 -9.73 -15.22 -5.96
N SER A 104 -9.72 -13.88 -6.04
CA SER A 104 -10.13 -13.16 -7.25
C SER A 104 -8.94 -12.90 -8.18
N ASP A 105 -8.87 -13.60 -9.32
CA ASP A 105 -7.83 -13.47 -10.34
C ASP A 105 -7.73 -12.06 -10.97
N THR A 106 -8.71 -11.18 -10.72
CA THR A 106 -8.78 -9.82 -11.27
C THR A 106 -7.66 -8.91 -10.81
N VAL A 107 -7.02 -9.19 -9.66
CA VAL A 107 -5.90 -8.38 -9.17
C VAL A 107 -4.77 -8.38 -10.19
N SER A 108 -4.46 -9.54 -10.77
CA SER A 108 -3.38 -9.69 -11.76
C SER A 108 -3.65 -8.93 -13.07
N LEU A 109 -4.92 -8.62 -13.37
CA LEU A 109 -5.31 -7.89 -14.57
C LEU A 109 -4.90 -6.43 -14.45
N THR A 110 -4.10 -5.95 -15.40
CA THR A 110 -3.63 -4.55 -15.45
C THR A 110 -4.46 -3.71 -16.42
N SER A 111 -4.84 -4.25 -17.57
CA SER A 111 -5.29 -3.45 -18.70
C SER A 111 -6.81 -3.32 -18.76
N ARG A 112 -7.29 -2.19 -19.29
CA ARG A 112 -8.72 -1.87 -19.35
C ARG A 112 -9.54 -2.86 -20.17
N ASP A 113 -8.98 -3.38 -21.25
CA ASP A 113 -9.59 -4.41 -22.09
C ASP A 113 -9.86 -5.71 -21.32
N LYS A 114 -9.01 -6.05 -20.34
CA LYS A 114 -9.11 -7.28 -19.55
C LYS A 114 -10.00 -7.13 -18.31
N ASP A 115 -10.10 -5.94 -17.74
CA ASP A 115 -10.92 -5.66 -16.56
C ASP A 115 -11.72 -4.34 -16.70
N PRO A 116 -12.66 -4.26 -17.66
CA PRO A 116 -13.36 -3.00 -17.96
C PRO A 116 -14.19 -2.47 -16.78
N GLU A 117 -14.74 -3.35 -15.95
CA GLU A 117 -15.53 -2.96 -14.78
C GLU A 117 -14.69 -2.20 -13.75
N TRP A 118 -13.41 -2.57 -13.56
CA TRP A 118 -12.52 -1.81 -12.70
C TRP A 118 -12.38 -0.35 -13.18
N PHE A 119 -12.32 -0.10 -14.49
CA PHE A 119 -12.12 1.25 -15.07
C PHE A 119 -13.40 2.09 -15.19
N LYS A 120 -14.56 1.54 -14.85
CA LYS A 120 -15.85 2.24 -14.95
C LYS A 120 -15.83 3.57 -14.19
N GLY A 121 -16.26 4.64 -14.88
CA GLY A 121 -16.28 6.02 -14.36
C GLY A 121 -14.94 6.76 -14.45
N LEU A 122 -13.91 6.19 -15.08
CA LEU A 122 -12.66 6.89 -15.36
C LEU A 122 -12.60 7.44 -16.78
N ASP A 123 -11.78 8.48 -16.95
CA ASP A 123 -11.37 9.04 -18.23
C ASP A 123 -10.75 7.98 -19.15
N THR A 124 -11.10 8.00 -20.44
CA THR A 124 -10.67 7.04 -21.46
C THR A 124 -9.16 7.04 -21.71
N LYS A 125 -8.39 8.03 -21.25
CA LYS A 125 -6.92 8.00 -21.33
C LYS A 125 -6.26 6.90 -20.48
N PHE A 126 -6.95 6.38 -19.47
CA PHE A 126 -6.38 5.42 -18.52
C PHE A 126 -6.46 3.97 -18.97
N ASN A 127 -5.40 3.44 -19.57
CA ASN A 127 -5.41 2.07 -20.10
C ASN A 127 -4.93 0.99 -19.13
N THR A 128 -4.32 1.36 -18.00
CA THR A 128 -3.82 0.42 -16.98
C THR A 128 -4.19 0.86 -15.56
N LYS A 129 -4.36 -0.11 -14.64
CA LYS A 129 -4.65 0.16 -13.23
C LYS A 129 -3.52 0.96 -12.58
N GLU A 130 -2.28 0.61 -12.88
CA GLU A 130 -1.07 1.28 -12.44
C GLU A 130 -1.03 2.74 -12.89
N GLY A 131 -1.43 3.03 -14.15
CA GLY A 131 -1.52 4.40 -14.65
C GLY A 131 -2.52 5.26 -13.88
N VAL A 132 -3.66 4.67 -13.49
CA VAL A 132 -4.66 5.34 -12.65
C VAL A 132 -4.12 5.60 -11.24
N MET A 133 -3.48 4.60 -10.64
CA MET A 133 -2.96 4.71 -9.28
C MET A 133 -1.79 5.69 -9.20
N ARG A 134 -0.90 5.72 -10.20
CA ARG A 134 0.11 6.78 -10.37
C ARG A 134 -0.54 8.16 -10.41
N ASN A 135 -1.52 8.37 -11.29
CA ASN A 135 -2.21 9.65 -11.39
C ASN A 135 -2.93 10.05 -10.09
N SER A 136 -3.44 9.07 -9.33
CA SER A 136 -4.02 9.30 -7.99
C SER A 136 -2.98 9.89 -7.03
N CYS A 137 -1.78 9.29 -6.96
CA CYS A 137 -0.69 9.83 -6.12
C CYS A 137 -0.24 11.21 -6.60
N GLU A 138 0.00 11.36 -7.91
CA GLU A 138 0.46 12.62 -8.49
C GLU A 138 -0.53 13.76 -8.23
N SER A 139 -1.84 13.48 -8.30
CA SER A 139 -2.89 14.45 -7.98
C SER A 139 -2.81 14.93 -6.53
N ARG A 140 -2.52 14.04 -5.57
CA ARG A 140 -2.34 14.42 -4.15
C ARG A 140 -1.12 15.31 -3.97
N MET A 141 0.01 14.93 -4.54
CA MET A 141 1.25 15.73 -4.49
C MET A 141 1.10 17.09 -5.15
N ARG A 142 0.43 17.15 -6.32
CA ARG A 142 0.08 18.42 -6.98
C ARG A 142 -0.83 19.28 -6.10
N GLY A 143 -1.81 18.69 -5.42
CA GLY A 143 -2.65 19.39 -4.44
C GLY A 143 -1.82 19.98 -3.29
N TYR A 144 -0.88 19.22 -2.73
CA TYR A 144 0.02 19.71 -1.67
C TYR A 144 0.89 20.86 -2.15
N PHE A 145 1.42 20.77 -3.37
CA PHE A 145 2.22 21.83 -3.97
C PHE A 145 1.40 23.09 -4.25
N GLN A 146 0.20 22.97 -4.81
CA GLN A 146 -0.64 24.14 -5.08
C GLN A 146 -1.10 24.83 -3.80
N HIS A 147 -1.37 24.06 -2.74
CA HIS A 147 -1.61 24.63 -1.42
C HIS A 147 -0.38 25.38 -0.90
N THR A 148 0.80 24.75 -0.93
CA THR A 148 2.07 25.37 -0.54
C THR A 148 2.34 26.67 -1.30
N ARG A 149 2.19 26.66 -2.62
CA ARG A 149 2.36 27.83 -3.47
C ARG A 149 1.43 28.96 -3.07
N ARG A 150 0.16 28.66 -2.81
CA ARG A 150 -0.84 29.64 -2.40
C ARG A 150 -0.47 30.28 -1.06
N GLU A 151 -0.13 29.48 -0.06
CA GLU A 151 0.24 29.97 1.28
C GLU A 151 1.51 30.83 1.26
N LEU A 152 2.51 30.43 0.48
CA LEU A 152 3.75 31.21 0.33
C LEU A 152 3.53 32.54 -0.38
N LEU A 153 2.57 32.61 -1.30
CA LEU A 153 2.26 33.84 -2.04
C LEU A 153 1.20 34.71 -1.34
N ALA A 154 0.50 34.17 -0.34
CA ALA A 154 -0.51 34.91 0.40
C ALA A 154 0.12 36.11 1.12
N ASP A 155 -0.59 37.24 1.15
CA ASP A 155 -0.22 38.45 1.87
C ASP A 155 1.14 39.08 1.47
N ILE A 156 1.67 38.75 0.28
CA ILE A 156 2.86 39.42 -0.25
C ILE A 156 2.43 40.77 -0.83
N PRO A 157 2.90 41.92 -0.29
CA PRO A 157 2.49 43.24 -0.76
C PRO A 157 3.19 43.66 -2.07
N HIS A 158 4.33 43.04 -2.39
CA HIS A 158 5.14 43.41 -3.55
C HIS A 158 4.87 42.51 -4.75
N HIS A 159 4.65 43.14 -5.91
CA HIS A 159 4.63 42.47 -7.21
C HIS A 159 5.80 42.97 -8.07
N PRO A 160 6.70 42.09 -8.54
CA PRO A 160 6.71 40.64 -8.35
C PRO A 160 7.09 40.22 -6.91
N PRO A 161 6.74 38.98 -6.49
CA PRO A 161 7.13 38.45 -5.18
C PRO A 161 8.65 38.45 -4.98
N PRO A 162 9.14 38.56 -3.72
CA PRO A 162 10.56 38.51 -3.41
C PRO A 162 11.27 37.28 -4.04
N PRO A 163 12.52 37.43 -4.54
CA PRO A 163 13.21 36.36 -5.23
C PRO A 163 13.35 35.06 -4.44
N HIS A 164 13.59 35.14 -3.13
CA HIS A 164 13.73 33.95 -2.28
C HIS A 164 12.43 33.12 -2.18
N ILE A 165 11.25 33.76 -2.22
CA ILE A 165 9.96 33.05 -2.26
C ILE A 165 9.74 32.39 -3.63
N THR A 166 10.01 33.13 -4.71
CA THR A 166 9.90 32.60 -6.07
C THR A 166 10.89 31.45 -6.31
N ASN A 167 12.09 31.53 -5.75
CA ASN A 167 13.10 30.47 -5.78
C ASN A 167 12.62 29.23 -5.01
N ALA A 168 12.00 29.40 -3.84
CA ALA A 168 11.45 28.29 -3.07
C ALA A 168 10.34 27.54 -3.85
N ILE A 169 9.39 28.27 -4.43
CA ILE A 169 8.32 27.66 -5.25
C ILE A 169 8.91 26.93 -6.47
N THR A 170 9.91 27.52 -7.12
CA THR A 170 10.59 26.91 -8.27
C THR A 170 11.35 25.65 -7.86
N PHE A 171 12.03 25.69 -6.72
CA PHE A 171 12.75 24.55 -6.14
C PHE A 171 11.81 23.37 -5.90
N PHE A 172 10.67 23.57 -5.22
CA PHE A 172 9.73 22.50 -4.95
C PHE A 172 9.09 21.95 -6.23
N ARG A 173 8.71 22.82 -7.17
CA ARG A 173 8.17 22.41 -8.47
C ARG A 173 9.16 21.53 -9.23
N HIS A 174 10.43 21.93 -9.24
CA HIS A 174 11.48 21.19 -9.93
C HIS A 174 11.70 19.81 -9.31
N HIS A 175 11.81 19.71 -7.98
CA HIS A 175 12.01 18.43 -7.30
C HIS A 175 10.81 17.48 -7.49
N LEU A 176 9.58 18.01 -7.42
CA LEU A 176 8.38 17.21 -7.73
C LEU A 176 8.36 16.76 -9.19
N HIS A 177 8.79 17.59 -10.14
CA HIS A 177 8.88 17.16 -11.54
C HIS A 177 9.93 16.05 -11.73
N GLN A 178 11.10 16.18 -11.11
CA GLN A 178 12.18 15.19 -11.19
C GLN A 178 11.77 13.83 -10.62
N THR A 179 10.95 13.82 -9.58
CA THR A 179 10.43 12.61 -8.92
C THR A 179 9.10 12.13 -9.48
N ARG A 180 8.61 12.74 -10.58
CA ARG A 180 7.27 12.48 -11.14
C ARG A 180 6.16 12.55 -10.08
N HIS A 181 6.26 13.53 -9.19
CA HIS A 181 5.33 13.79 -8.10
C HIS A 181 5.10 12.53 -7.25
N ASN A 182 6.17 11.77 -7.00
CA ASN A 182 6.18 10.54 -6.21
C ASN A 182 5.12 9.52 -6.66
N SER A 183 4.83 9.47 -7.96
CA SER A 183 3.77 8.63 -8.52
C SER A 183 3.93 7.14 -8.20
N SER A 184 5.19 6.70 -8.05
CA SER A 184 5.57 5.34 -7.67
C SER A 184 4.99 4.88 -6.34
N TYR A 185 4.69 5.79 -5.40
CA TYR A 185 4.12 5.41 -4.09
C TYR A 185 2.89 4.53 -4.22
N PHE A 186 2.05 4.75 -5.24
CA PHE A 186 0.83 3.96 -5.45
C PHE A 186 0.94 2.99 -6.62
N ASP A 187 2.11 2.82 -7.24
CA ASP A 187 2.30 1.91 -8.37
C ASP A 187 2.90 0.58 -7.93
N ARG A 188 2.09 -0.49 -7.90
CA ARG A 188 2.60 -1.83 -7.57
C ARG A 188 3.70 -2.34 -8.50
N SER A 189 3.79 -1.81 -9.72
CA SER A 189 4.83 -2.17 -10.69
C SER A 189 6.15 -1.40 -10.49
N ALA A 190 6.15 -0.39 -9.61
CA ALA A 190 7.37 0.31 -9.22
C ALA A 190 8.25 -0.58 -8.31
N SER A 191 9.50 -0.15 -8.11
CA SER A 191 10.44 -0.88 -7.26
C SER A 191 10.00 -0.91 -5.80
N ASP A 192 10.33 -1.98 -5.08
CA ASP A 192 9.96 -2.19 -3.66
C ASP A 192 10.38 -1.01 -2.77
N SER A 193 11.50 -0.37 -3.06
CA SER A 193 11.98 0.81 -2.31
C SER A 193 11.21 2.10 -2.60
N GLU A 194 10.37 2.13 -3.64
CA GLU A 194 9.63 3.31 -4.08
C GLU A 194 8.12 3.18 -3.91
N ARG A 195 7.55 1.97 -3.83
CA ARG A 195 6.10 1.77 -3.68
C ARG A 195 5.71 1.60 -2.22
N LEU A 196 4.49 2.01 -1.87
CA LEU A 196 3.91 1.85 -0.53
C LEU A 196 3.02 0.60 -0.39
N CYS A 197 2.94 -0.21 -1.45
CA CYS A 197 2.21 -1.48 -1.48
C CYS A 197 3.16 -2.64 -1.76
N ASP A 198 2.69 -3.86 -1.56
CA ASP A 198 3.37 -5.04 -2.10
C ASP A 198 3.29 -5.11 -3.64
N ASP A 199 3.89 -6.14 -4.22
CA ASP A 199 3.89 -6.40 -5.67
C ASP A 199 2.50 -6.70 -6.25
N LYS A 200 1.53 -7.06 -5.39
CA LYS A 200 0.13 -7.28 -5.74
C LYS A 200 -0.74 -6.02 -5.59
N GLY A 201 -0.21 -4.97 -4.97
CA GLY A 201 -0.89 -3.69 -4.76
C GLY A 201 -1.68 -3.60 -3.45
N LEU A 202 -1.38 -4.44 -2.46
CA LEU A 202 -1.95 -4.34 -1.11
C LEU A 202 -1.23 -3.23 -0.33
N PHE A 203 -1.98 -2.23 0.09
CA PHE A 203 -1.53 -1.16 0.97
C PHE A 203 -1.89 -1.50 2.41
N SER A 204 -0.97 -1.24 3.33
CA SER A 204 -1.19 -1.35 4.77
C SER A 204 -1.22 0.05 5.38
N CYS A 205 -2.13 0.29 6.33
CA CYS A 205 -2.16 1.53 7.07
C CYS A 205 -0.94 1.61 8.00
N GLU A 206 -0.29 2.76 8.00
CA GLU A 206 0.89 3.00 8.84
C GLU A 206 0.51 3.48 10.26
N GLY A 207 -0.78 3.62 10.54
CA GLY A 207 -1.33 4.06 11.83
C GLY A 207 -1.32 5.57 12.04
N PRO A 208 -1.94 6.04 13.14
CA PRO A 208 -1.98 7.46 13.51
C PRO A 208 -0.61 8.13 13.54
N TYR A 209 -0.57 9.47 13.51
CA TYR A 209 0.67 10.25 13.43
C TYR A 209 1.64 9.98 14.60
N ASP A 210 1.09 9.65 15.77
CA ASP A 210 1.78 9.41 17.05
C ASP A 210 2.07 7.93 17.31
N GLN A 211 1.69 7.03 16.38
CA GLN A 211 1.92 5.59 16.51
C GLN A 211 2.84 5.07 15.41
N HIS A 212 3.57 3.99 15.71
CA HIS A 212 4.47 3.35 14.74
C HIS A 212 3.74 2.40 13.78
N THR A 213 2.61 1.85 14.21
CA THR A 213 1.82 0.87 13.44
C THR A 213 0.33 1.20 13.56
N CYS A 214 -0.48 0.63 12.66
CA CYS A 214 -1.94 0.72 12.76
C CYS A 214 -2.47 -0.30 13.78
N PRO A 215 -3.15 0.12 14.86
CA PRO A 215 -3.63 -0.80 15.88
C PRO A 215 -4.74 -1.72 15.36
N SER A 216 -5.51 -1.26 14.39
CA SER A 216 -6.59 -2.03 13.75
C SER A 216 -6.15 -2.76 12.49
N LEU A 217 -4.83 -2.76 12.18
CA LEU A 217 -4.23 -3.45 11.03
C LEU A 217 -4.96 -3.20 9.69
N HIS A 218 -5.47 -1.98 9.47
CA HIS A 218 -6.22 -1.66 8.27
C HIS A 218 -5.38 -1.90 7.01
N PHE A 219 -5.99 -2.51 5.98
CA PHE A 219 -5.37 -2.73 4.68
C PHE A 219 -6.38 -2.55 3.55
N ILE A 220 -5.89 -2.36 2.33
CA ILE A 220 -6.72 -2.28 1.13
C ILE A 220 -5.90 -2.60 -0.11
N ASN A 221 -6.50 -3.31 -1.07
CA ASN A 221 -5.92 -3.45 -2.40
C ASN A 221 -6.82 -2.74 -3.42
N PRO A 222 -6.53 -1.50 -3.83
CA PRO A 222 -7.33 -0.75 -4.80
C PRO A 222 -7.33 -1.38 -6.20
N TYR A 223 -6.43 -2.34 -6.48
CA TYR A 223 -6.38 -3.04 -7.75
C TYR A 223 -7.40 -4.18 -7.86
N THR A 224 -8.07 -4.58 -6.77
CA THR A 224 -9.02 -5.72 -6.79
C THR A 224 -10.33 -5.40 -7.48
N SER A 225 -10.87 -4.19 -7.27
CA SER A 225 -12.19 -3.82 -7.78
C SER A 225 -12.36 -2.30 -7.88
N ARG A 226 -13.39 -1.87 -8.60
CA ARG A 226 -13.80 -0.47 -8.70
C ARG A 226 -14.10 0.14 -7.33
N GLU A 227 -14.78 -0.60 -6.46
CA GLU A 227 -15.17 -0.19 -5.10
C GLU A 227 -13.94 0.00 -4.23
N ALA A 228 -12.99 -0.94 -4.27
CA ALA A 228 -11.74 -0.83 -3.54
C ALA A 228 -10.94 0.41 -3.99
N ARG A 229 -10.88 0.67 -5.30
CA ARG A 229 -10.28 1.90 -5.84
C ARG A 229 -10.98 3.16 -5.34
N ILE A 230 -12.32 3.17 -5.29
CA ILE A 230 -13.10 4.31 -4.77
C ILE A 230 -12.84 4.50 -3.27
N ILE A 231 -12.86 3.44 -2.47
CA ILE A 231 -12.60 3.51 -1.03
C ILE A 231 -11.18 4.02 -0.77
N PHE A 232 -10.19 3.65 -1.57
CA PHE A 232 -8.82 4.16 -1.44
C PHE A 232 -8.70 5.68 -1.62
N SER A 233 -9.67 6.34 -2.26
CA SER A 233 -9.71 7.81 -2.31
C SER A 233 -9.91 8.45 -0.92
N THR A 234 -10.47 7.71 0.04
CA THR A 234 -10.66 8.15 1.43
C THR A 234 -9.41 7.98 2.30
N TRP A 235 -8.44 7.16 1.86
CA TRP A 235 -7.15 7.00 2.51
C TRP A 235 -6.30 8.24 2.30
N ASN A 236 -5.55 8.66 3.32
CA ASN A 236 -4.80 9.91 3.30
C ASN A 236 -3.29 9.66 3.30
N LEU A 237 -2.54 10.53 2.65
CA LEU A 237 -1.11 10.71 2.93
C LEU A 237 -1.00 11.83 3.95
N ASP A 238 -1.10 11.47 5.22
CA ASP A 238 -1.20 12.40 6.34
C ASP A 238 0.19 12.92 6.76
N HIS A 239 0.27 14.22 7.05
CA HIS A 239 1.50 14.88 7.46
C HIS A 239 1.70 14.70 8.96
N VAL A 240 2.72 13.93 9.37
CA VAL A 240 3.03 13.66 10.78
C VAL A 240 3.30 14.97 11.54
N ILE A 241 4.13 15.85 10.99
CA ILE A 241 4.22 17.26 11.36
C ILE A 241 3.30 18.05 10.43
N GLU A 242 2.24 18.64 11.00
CA GLU A 242 1.15 19.23 10.22
C GLU A 242 1.59 20.30 9.23
N LYS A 243 1.23 20.09 7.96
CA LYS A 243 1.56 21.00 6.86
C LYS A 243 1.05 22.43 7.11
N SER A 244 -0.26 22.59 7.33
CA SER A 244 -0.88 23.92 7.39
C SER A 244 -0.74 24.59 8.76
N ARG A 245 -0.71 23.82 9.85
CA ARG A 245 -0.59 24.38 11.21
C ARG A 245 0.86 24.69 11.60
N THR A 246 1.84 23.96 11.05
CA THR A 246 3.24 24.04 11.50
C THR A 246 4.22 24.29 10.35
N VAL A 247 4.24 23.44 9.32
CA VAL A 247 5.29 23.49 8.27
C VAL A 247 5.26 24.78 7.46
N LEU A 248 4.09 25.13 6.91
CA LEU A 248 3.95 26.29 6.03
C LEU A 248 4.09 27.64 6.77
N PRO A 249 3.50 27.85 7.96
CA PRO A 249 3.74 29.07 8.73
C PRO A 249 5.22 29.30 9.04
N ILE A 250 5.94 28.26 9.47
CA ILE A 250 7.38 28.36 9.76
C ILE A 250 8.19 28.62 8.50
N LEU A 251 7.89 27.93 7.38
CA LEU A 251 8.56 28.18 6.11
C LEU A 251 8.36 29.62 5.64
N LYS A 252 7.12 30.12 5.67
CA LYS A 252 6.77 31.49 5.27
C LYS A 252 7.53 32.52 6.12
N ALA A 253 7.48 32.38 7.45
CA ALA A 253 8.21 33.25 8.37
C ALA A 253 9.74 33.19 8.15
N SER A 254 10.29 32.00 7.92
CA SER A 254 11.72 31.82 7.69
C SER A 254 12.18 32.46 6.39
N LEU A 255 11.39 32.34 5.32
CA LEU A 255 11.65 32.99 4.03
C LEU A 255 11.57 34.51 4.13
N SER A 256 10.61 35.05 4.89
CA SER A 256 10.48 36.51 5.11
C SER A 256 11.53 37.09 6.06
N SER A 257 12.32 36.26 6.74
CA SER A 257 13.36 36.72 7.66
C SER A 257 14.59 37.27 6.94
N LYS A 258 15.48 37.95 7.69
CA LYS A 258 16.79 38.40 7.17
C LYS A 258 17.64 37.25 6.60
N ARG A 259 17.40 36.02 7.04
CA ARG A 259 18.08 34.79 6.61
C ARG A 259 17.32 34.02 5.53
N GLY A 260 16.35 34.66 4.85
CA GLY A 260 15.47 34.01 3.88
C GLY A 260 16.17 33.28 2.73
N GLN A 261 17.37 33.72 2.35
CA GLN A 261 18.19 33.06 1.33
C GLN A 261 18.86 31.77 1.82
N ASN A 262 19.05 31.64 3.13
CA ASN A 262 19.74 30.50 3.76
C ASN A 262 18.76 29.45 4.29
N VAL A 263 17.46 29.56 3.96
CA VAL A 263 16.45 28.56 4.34
C VAL A 263 16.77 27.22 3.66
N ASN A 264 16.78 26.15 4.44
CA ASN A 264 17.04 24.80 3.96
C ASN A 264 15.80 24.24 3.24
N LEU A 265 15.64 24.58 1.96
CA LEU A 265 14.50 24.14 1.16
C LEU A 265 14.42 22.61 1.01
N GLN A 266 15.55 21.90 1.11
CA GLN A 266 15.56 20.45 1.06
C GLN A 266 14.84 19.83 2.26
N TYR A 267 15.05 20.38 3.46
CA TYR A 267 14.35 19.94 4.66
C TYR A 267 12.84 20.16 4.54
N PHE A 268 12.40 21.34 4.09
CA PHE A 268 10.98 21.59 3.87
C PHE A 268 10.38 20.73 2.75
N HIS A 269 11.16 20.40 1.71
CA HIS A 269 10.71 19.46 0.68
C HIS A 269 10.43 18.07 1.26
N GLN A 270 11.30 17.57 2.15
CA GLN A 270 11.07 16.31 2.87
C GLN A 270 9.78 16.37 3.70
N LEU A 271 9.59 17.46 4.46
CA LEU A 271 8.42 17.65 5.31
C LEU A 271 7.10 17.77 4.51
N LEU A 272 7.15 18.33 3.30
CA LEU A 272 5.94 18.62 2.53
C LEU A 272 5.53 17.47 1.61
N PHE A 273 6.48 16.71 1.06
CA PHE A 273 6.21 15.86 -0.10
C PHE A 273 6.72 14.43 0.00
N LEU A 274 7.60 14.10 0.96
CA LEU A 274 8.18 12.76 1.04
C LEU A 274 7.48 11.89 2.08
N HIS A 275 7.30 10.63 1.70
CA HIS A 275 6.90 9.55 2.62
C HIS A 275 7.92 9.38 3.73
N LYS A 276 7.44 9.16 4.95
CA LYS A 276 8.25 8.96 6.13
C LYS A 276 8.81 7.54 6.10
N ASP A 277 10.14 7.42 6.12
CA ASP A 277 10.76 6.11 6.29
C ASP A 277 10.41 5.55 7.68
N THR A 278 9.67 4.44 7.69
CA THR A 278 9.24 3.72 8.90
C THR A 278 10.24 2.63 9.30
N THR A 279 11.25 2.35 8.48
CA THR A 279 12.23 1.28 8.70
C THR A 279 13.45 1.73 9.50
N THR A 280 13.74 3.04 9.54
CA THR A 280 14.87 3.59 10.27
C THR A 280 14.45 4.19 11.62
N THR A 281 15.00 3.64 12.70
CA THR A 281 14.90 4.17 14.08
C THR A 281 15.73 5.44 14.31
N THR A 282 16.40 5.97 13.28
CA THR A 282 17.24 7.17 13.40
C THR A 282 16.40 8.42 13.57
N THR A 283 16.83 9.30 14.47
CA THR A 283 16.15 10.53 14.89
C THR A 283 15.93 11.53 13.73
N THR A 284 16.65 11.39 12.63
CA THR A 284 16.46 12.19 11.40
C THR A 284 15.61 11.41 10.41
N SER A 285 14.30 11.32 10.66
CA SER A 285 13.37 10.67 9.72
C SER A 285 13.39 11.37 8.37
N SER A 286 13.70 10.64 7.29
CA SER A 286 13.51 11.15 5.94
C SER A 286 12.02 11.15 5.62
N GLY A 287 11.45 12.33 5.41
CA GLY A 287 10.04 12.51 5.04
C GLY A 287 9.08 12.61 6.23
N ASN A 288 7.82 12.86 5.91
CA ASN A 288 6.81 13.30 6.88
C ASN A 288 5.38 12.84 6.54
N LEU A 289 5.18 12.13 5.43
CA LEU A 289 3.87 11.60 5.04
C LEU A 289 3.70 10.15 5.53
N LYS A 290 2.54 9.82 6.09
CA LYS A 290 2.10 8.44 6.36
C LYS A 290 0.84 8.11 5.59
N LEU A 291 0.76 6.93 5.00
CA LEU A 291 -0.45 6.40 4.38
C LEU A 291 -1.38 5.83 5.46
N VAL A 292 -2.52 6.48 5.66
CA VAL A 292 -3.46 6.14 6.74
C VAL A 292 -4.87 5.92 6.23
N HIS A 293 -5.54 4.91 6.80
CA HIS A 293 -6.98 4.75 6.69
C HIS A 293 -7.69 5.96 7.32
N VAL A 294 -8.89 6.31 6.84
CA VAL A 294 -9.63 7.48 7.33
C VAL A 294 -9.89 7.44 8.84
N ALA A 295 -10.07 6.25 9.42
CA ALA A 295 -10.25 6.09 10.87
C ALA A 295 -8.96 6.31 11.69
N CYS A 296 -7.78 6.22 11.06
CA CYS A 296 -6.48 6.48 11.69
C CYS A 296 -5.94 7.89 11.38
N HIS A 297 -6.66 8.67 10.58
CA HIS A 297 -6.32 10.06 10.32
C HIS A 297 -6.90 10.93 11.45
N ASP A 298 -6.10 11.14 12.49
CA ASP A 298 -6.46 12.06 13.55
C ASP A 298 -6.47 13.50 13.02
N LYS A 299 -7.59 14.20 13.16
CA LYS A 299 -7.73 15.60 12.72
C LYS A 299 -7.42 16.61 13.83
N LYS A 300 -7.21 16.11 15.06
CA LYS A 300 -6.76 16.94 16.18
C LYS A 300 -5.35 17.48 15.89
N PRO A 301 -4.97 18.61 16.53
CA PRO A 301 -3.61 19.13 16.37
C PRO A 301 -2.55 18.10 16.75
N HIS A 302 -1.57 17.92 15.86
CA HIS A 302 -0.43 17.06 16.14
C HIS A 302 0.55 17.84 17.03
N GLN A 303 1.08 17.20 18.07
CA GLN A 303 1.98 17.87 19.01
C GLN A 303 3.43 17.97 18.50
N LEU A 304 3.73 17.37 17.35
CA LEU A 304 5.07 17.32 16.78
C LEU A 304 5.45 18.66 16.12
N LYS A 305 6.70 19.07 16.33
CA LYS A 305 7.24 20.35 15.86
C LYS A 305 8.38 20.14 14.88
N ILE A 306 8.63 21.16 14.08
CA ILE A 306 9.81 21.25 13.22
C ILE A 306 11.06 21.36 14.11
N GLU A 307 12.13 20.68 13.72
CA GLU A 307 13.42 20.77 14.39
C GLU A 307 14.15 22.06 13.99
N PRO A 308 14.35 23.02 14.91
CA PRO A 308 14.84 24.36 14.55
C PRO A 308 16.22 24.37 13.88
N LYS A 309 17.10 23.42 14.25
CA LYS A 309 18.45 23.27 13.70
C LYS A 309 18.48 22.99 12.19
N TYR A 310 17.39 22.50 11.60
CA TYR A 310 17.33 22.15 10.18
C TYR A 310 16.63 23.22 9.33
N ILE A 311 16.09 24.29 9.93
CA ILE A 311 15.38 25.36 9.20
C ILE A 311 16.31 26.12 8.26
N TYR A 312 17.55 26.37 8.70
CA TYR A 312 18.56 27.11 7.94
C TYR A 312 19.74 26.20 7.61
N LEU A 313 20.41 26.47 6.49
CA LEU A 313 21.70 25.87 6.16
C LEU A 313 22.74 26.33 7.20
N ILE A 314 23.63 25.43 7.61
CA ILE A 314 24.78 25.78 8.44
C ILE A 314 25.70 26.63 7.58
N GLU A 315 26.01 27.83 8.03
CA GLU A 315 27.05 28.65 7.43
C GLU A 315 28.38 28.04 7.86
N ASP A 316 29.16 27.51 6.92
CA ASP A 316 30.53 27.09 7.21
C ASP A 316 31.27 28.32 7.75
N SER A 317 31.64 28.27 9.03
CA SER A 317 32.54 29.25 9.63
C SER A 317 33.89 29.11 8.93
N THR A 318 34.11 29.90 7.87
CA THR A 318 35.47 30.22 7.44
C THR A 318 36.04 31.17 8.47
N ASP A 319 36.47 30.61 9.60
CA ASP A 319 37.30 31.33 10.55
C ASP A 319 38.60 31.73 9.84
N ASN A 320 38.92 33.01 9.99
CA ASN A 320 40.15 33.65 9.54
C ASN A 320 41.38 32.81 9.92
N ILE A 321 42.03 32.23 8.92
CA ILE A 321 43.46 31.97 8.97
C ILE A 321 44.09 32.92 7.96
N ASP A 322 44.70 33.96 8.53
CA ASP A 322 45.56 34.91 7.86
C ASP A 322 46.79 34.19 7.28
N GLY A 323 47.26 34.62 6.10
CA GLY A 323 48.59 34.26 5.59
C GLY A 323 48.68 33.28 4.41
N SER A 324 48.53 33.85 3.20
CA SER A 324 49.31 33.61 1.97
C SER A 324 49.45 32.21 1.32
N HIS A 325 49.22 32.25 0.00
CA HIS A 325 49.74 31.41 -1.09
C HIS A 325 48.85 30.32 -1.73
N THR A 326 48.45 30.67 -2.97
CA THR A 326 48.34 29.87 -4.21
C THR A 326 47.17 28.90 -4.41
N SER A 327 46.24 29.36 -5.26
CA SER A 327 45.57 28.71 -6.41
C SER A 327 45.28 27.20 -6.44
N HIS A 328 44.04 26.91 -6.86
CA HIS A 328 43.40 25.62 -7.22
C HIS A 328 42.96 24.80 -6.00
N THR A 329 41.67 24.54 -5.77
CA THR A 329 40.87 23.64 -6.61
C THR A 329 39.39 23.73 -6.21
N ARG A 330 38.53 23.92 -7.20
CA ARG A 330 37.06 23.82 -7.11
C ARG A 330 36.70 22.33 -7.17
N LYS A 331 36.10 21.76 -6.11
CA LYS A 331 35.20 20.57 -6.09
C LYS A 331 35.22 19.89 -4.71
N ARG A 332 34.12 19.96 -3.97
CA ARG A 332 33.49 18.80 -3.27
C ARG A 332 32.31 19.26 -2.42
N LEU A 333 31.10 18.88 -2.84
CA LEU A 333 30.01 18.34 -2.00
C LEU A 333 28.80 18.08 -2.90
N GLN A 334 28.94 17.07 -3.74
CA GLN A 334 27.82 16.30 -4.27
C GLN A 334 28.23 14.85 -4.09
N HIS A 335 27.64 14.15 -3.12
CA HIS A 335 27.39 12.70 -3.15
C HIS A 335 26.66 12.32 -1.86
N TYR A 336 25.34 12.33 -1.91
CA TYR A 336 24.53 11.38 -1.14
C TYR A 336 23.52 10.75 -2.11
N ASN A 337 23.88 9.53 -2.51
CA ASN A 337 23.09 8.43 -3.05
C ASN A 337 21.87 8.73 -3.95
N THR A 338 22.10 8.68 -5.27
CA THR A 338 21.19 8.01 -6.21
C THR A 338 21.81 6.69 -6.62
N ARG A 339 21.32 5.56 -6.08
CA ARG A 339 21.76 4.22 -6.49
C ARG A 339 20.63 3.54 -7.27
N SER A 340 20.46 3.93 -8.54
CA SER A 340 19.72 3.14 -9.52
C SER A 340 20.74 2.46 -10.43
N LYS A 341 21.02 1.18 -10.18
CA LYS A 341 21.84 0.36 -11.09
C LYS A 341 20.97 -0.06 -12.27
N LYS A 342 21.15 0.61 -13.42
CA LYS A 342 20.78 0.07 -14.73
C LYS A 342 21.91 -0.85 -15.20
N HIS A 343 21.70 -2.16 -15.19
CA HIS A 343 22.50 -3.08 -16.00
C HIS A 343 21.82 -3.23 -17.36
N CYS A 344 22.40 -2.58 -18.38
CA CYS A 344 22.10 -2.84 -19.78
C CYS A 344 23.08 -3.93 -20.24
N LEU A 345 22.59 -5.16 -20.43
CA LEU A 345 23.35 -6.23 -21.07
C LEU A 345 23.15 -6.12 -22.59
N ARG A 346 24.22 -5.70 -23.25
CA ARG A 346 24.36 -5.61 -24.70
C ARG A 346 24.87 -6.96 -25.19
N THR A 347 24.03 -7.76 -25.84
CA THR A 347 24.44 -8.99 -26.52
C THR A 347 25.16 -8.63 -27.82
N THR A 348 26.44 -8.97 -27.88
CA THR A 348 27.28 -8.97 -29.08
C THR A 348 26.98 -10.24 -29.89
N THR A 349 26.40 -10.10 -31.09
CA THR A 349 26.37 -11.16 -32.09
C THR A 349 27.60 -11.07 -32.98
N THR A 350 28.48 -12.06 -32.83
CA THR A 350 29.68 -12.28 -33.65
C THR A 350 29.27 -12.88 -35.00
N THR A 351 29.53 -12.14 -36.06
CA THR A 351 29.42 -12.59 -37.46
C THR A 351 30.55 -13.58 -37.74
N THR A 352 30.23 -14.81 -38.15
CA THR A 352 31.22 -15.73 -38.73
C THR A 352 30.77 -16.14 -40.12
N THR A 353 31.57 -15.72 -41.09
CA THR A 353 31.51 -16.09 -42.50
C THR A 353 31.86 -17.56 -42.70
N GLY A 354 31.04 -18.28 -43.46
CA GLY A 354 31.31 -19.63 -43.95
C GLY A 354 30.68 -19.82 -45.32
N THR A 355 31.50 -19.64 -46.37
CA THR A 355 31.19 -19.98 -47.75
C THR A 355 31.23 -21.50 -47.94
N ARG A 356 30.21 -22.09 -48.60
CA ARG A 356 30.37 -22.91 -49.82
C ARG A 356 29.07 -23.61 -50.28
N ARG A 357 28.90 -23.51 -51.60
CA ARG A 357 28.37 -24.48 -52.57
C ARG A 357 26.86 -24.61 -52.82
N CYS A 358 26.50 -24.19 -54.04
CA CYS A 358 25.38 -24.66 -54.84
C CYS A 358 25.33 -26.19 -54.93
N GLU A 359 24.11 -26.72 -54.90
CA GLU A 359 23.71 -27.79 -55.80
C GLU A 359 22.24 -27.64 -56.19
N LYS A 360 22.00 -27.71 -57.50
CA LYS A 360 20.69 -27.76 -58.16
C LYS A 360 20.13 -29.17 -58.02
N SER A 361 18.81 -29.30 -57.91
CA SER A 361 17.91 -30.18 -58.70
C SER A 361 16.54 -30.26 -58.00
N GLN A 362 15.46 -29.67 -58.51
CA GLN A 362 14.55 -30.13 -59.57
C GLN A 362 13.61 -31.30 -59.18
N VAL A 363 12.30 -31.07 -59.47
CA VAL A 363 11.20 -32.05 -59.66
C VAL A 363 10.56 -32.55 -58.35
N LYS A 364 9.26 -32.43 -58.08
CA LYS A 364 8.06 -32.49 -58.93
C LYS A 364 6.91 -31.69 -58.30
#